data_AF-A0AA37FLS1-F1
#
_entry.id   AF-A0AA37FLS1-F1
#
_cell.length_a   1.000
_cell.length_b   1.000
_cell.length_c   1.000
_cell.angle_alpha   90.00
_cell.angle_beta   90.00
_cell.angle_gamma   90.00
#
_symmetry.space_group_name_H-M   'P 1'
#
loop_
_entity.id
_entity.type
_entity.pdbx_description
1 polymer ?
#
loop_
_entity_poly.entity_id
_entity_poly.type
_entity_poly.pdbx_seq_one_letter_code
_entity_poly.pdbx_strand_id
1 'polypeptide(L)' 'MVKPNTPTQSAAVFKRVTFSLTDQISEEIDRLSLIPRGFRASRSDVVRAGVAALADMTEEQVVALLDKVRRE' A
#
# COMPACT_ATOMS: atom_id res chain seq x y z
N MET A 1 13.12 33.57 18.57
CA MET A 1 13.22 32.37 17.72
C MET A 1 12.19 31.34 18.17
N VAL A 2 11.12 31.12 17.41
CA VAL A 2 10.42 29.84 17.20
C VAL A 2 9.61 30.03 15.90
N LYS A 3 9.82 29.21 14.85
CA LYS A 3 8.97 29.23 13.65
C LYS A 3 7.71 28.39 13.93
N PRO A 4 6.50 28.85 13.56
CA PRO A 4 5.31 28.03 13.71
C PRO A 4 5.35 26.84 12.74
N ASN A 5 5.18 25.63 13.27
CA ASN A 5 4.96 24.43 12.47
C ASN A 5 3.53 24.49 11.93
N THR A 6 3.34 25.06 10.74
CA THR A 6 2.05 25.00 10.05
C THR A 6 1.98 23.64 9.36
N PRO A 7 1.05 22.74 9.73
CA PRO A 7 0.87 21.50 9.02
C PRO A 7 0.38 21.82 7.60
N THR A 8 1.17 21.43 6.60
CA THR A 8 0.80 21.49 5.19
C THR A 8 -0.47 20.65 5.03
N GLN A 9 -1.62 21.30 4.89
CA GLN A 9 -2.89 20.63 4.65
C GLN A 9 -2.81 19.91 3.30
N SER A 10 -2.57 18.60 3.34
CA SER A 10 -2.67 17.74 2.17
C SER A 10 -4.12 17.71 1.71
N ALA A 11 -4.42 18.31 0.55
CA ALA A 11 -5.74 18.33 -0.09
C ALA A 11 -6.20 16.96 -0.65
N ALA A 12 -5.56 15.87 -0.23
CA ALA A 12 -5.88 14.53 -0.70
C ALA A 12 -7.19 14.06 -0.02
N VAL A 13 -8.25 13.96 -0.81
CA VAL A 13 -9.51 13.35 -0.36
C VAL A 13 -9.33 11.84 -0.37
N PHE A 14 -8.97 11.27 0.79
CA PHE A 14 -8.88 9.82 0.94
C PHE A 14 -10.28 9.21 1.05
N LYS A 15 -10.61 8.31 0.12
CA LYS A 15 -11.81 7.46 0.25
C LYS A 15 -11.49 6.31 1.19
N ARG A 16 -12.27 6.18 2.26
CA ARG A 16 -12.23 4.97 3.11
C ARG A 16 -12.90 3.82 2.35
N VAL A 17 -12.16 2.74 2.19
CA VAL A 17 -12.63 1.51 1.55
C VAL A 17 -12.35 0.35 2.49
N THR A 18 -13.33 -0.53 2.65
CA THR A 18 -13.21 -1.75 3.46
C THR A 18 -13.08 -2.94 2.50
N PHE A 19 -12.06 -3.77 2.72
CA PHE A 19 -11.90 -5.04 2.03
C PHE A 19 -11.45 -6.09 3.03
N SER A 20 -11.88 -7.33 2.79
CA SER A 20 -11.52 -8.46 3.63
C SER A 20 -10.16 -9.01 3.20
N LEU A 21 -9.31 -9.30 4.17
CA LEU A 21 -8.03 -9.99 3.98
C LEU A 21 -8.00 -11.22 4.88
N THR A 22 -7.21 -12.21 4.50
CA THR A 22 -6.80 -13.26 5.44
C THR A 22 -5.79 -12.68 6.43
N ASP A 23 -5.68 -13.30 7.61
CA ASP A 23 -4.70 -12.89 8.63
C ASP A 23 -3.28 -12.90 8.07
N GLN A 24 -2.95 -13.93 7.28
CA GLN A 24 -1.65 -14.05 6.61
C GLN A 24 -1.30 -12.84 5.74
N ILE A 25 -2.24 -12.37 4.90
CA ILE A 25 -1.98 -11.19 4.06
C ILE A 25 -1.91 -9.93 4.91
N SER A 26 -2.72 -9.83 5.97
CA SER A 26 -2.67 -8.69 6.88
C SER A 26 -1.32 -8.57 7.59
N GLU A 27 -0.77 -9.68 8.09
CA GLU A 27 0.55 -9.74 8.72
C GLU A 27 1.67 -9.44 7.73
N GLU A 28 1.56 -9.93 6.49
CA GLU A 28 2.55 -9.66 5.46
C GLU A 28 2.60 -8.16 5.11
N ILE A 29 1.44 -7.48 5.05
CA ILE A 29 1.39 -6.02 4.88
C ILE A 29 2.11 -5.30 6.03
N ASP A 30 1.91 -5.75 7.29
CA ASP A 30 2.59 -5.17 8.43
C ASP A 30 4.10 -5.39 8.34
N ARG A 31 4.55 -6.61 8.00
CA ARG A 31 5.96 -6.93 7.80
C ARG A 31 6.60 -6.03 6.73
N LEU A 32 5.93 -5.85 5.59
CA LEU A 32 6.40 -4.99 4.51
C LEU A 32 6.51 -3.52 4.94
N SER A 33 5.59 -3.05 5.78
CA SER A 33 5.62 -1.67 6.30
C SER A 33 6.83 -1.37 7.20
N LEU A 34 7.47 -2.41 7.76
CA LEU A 34 8.63 -2.31 8.64
C LEU A 34 9.98 -2.39 7.90
N ILE A 35 9.99 -2.69 6.59
CA ILE A 35 11.23 -2.79 5.80
C ILE A 35 11.98 -1.45 5.71
N PRO A 36 11.31 -0.31 5.42
CA PRO A 36 12.01 0.96 5.28
C PRO A 36 12.61 1.44 6.61
N ARG A 37 13.93 1.58 6.66
CA ARG A 37 14.65 2.06 7.85
C ARG A 37 14.76 3.59 7.94
N GLY A 38 14.52 4.28 6.83
CA GLY A 38 14.70 5.75 6.70
C GLY A 38 13.42 6.56 6.83
N PHE A 39 12.25 5.92 6.78
CA PHE A 39 10.95 6.58 6.96
C PHE A 39 9.92 5.55 7.44
N ARG A 40 8.82 6.04 8.01
CA ARG A 40 7.70 5.18 8.41
C ARG A 40 6.80 4.95 7.21
N ALA A 41 6.69 3.71 6.74
CA ALA A 41 5.65 3.32 5.79
C ALA A 41 4.37 2.91 6.54
N SER A 42 3.22 3.38 6.06
CA SER A 42 1.91 2.92 6.52
C SER A 42 1.44 1.71 5.71
N ARG A 43 0.44 0.99 6.23
CA ARG A 43 -0.24 -0.08 5.46
C ARG A 43 -0.79 0.44 4.13
N SER A 44 -1.31 1.66 4.10
CA SER A 44 -1.77 2.30 2.87
C SER A 44 -0.63 2.56 1.87
N ASP A 45 0.59 2.83 2.33
CA ASP A 45 1.75 2.98 1.46
C ASP A 45 2.14 1.66 0.82
N VAL A 46 2.13 0.57 1.59
CA VAL A 46 2.38 -0.78 1.09
C VAL A 46 1.36 -1.17 0.03
N VAL A 47 0.07 -0.95 0.28
CA VAL A 47 -0.99 -1.24 -0.70
C VAL A 47 -0.82 -0.40 -1.96
N ARG A 48 -0.54 0.90 -1.83
CA ARG A 48 -0.28 1.78 -2.99
C ARG A 48 0.93 1.35 -3.79
N ALA A 49 2.02 0.94 -3.12
CA ALA A 49 3.22 0.43 -3.77
C ALA A 49 2.93 -0.88 -4.52
N GLY A 50 2.13 -1.77 -3.94
CA GLY A 50 1.67 -3.00 -4.60
C GLY A 50 0.86 -2.70 -5.86
N VAL A 51 -0.10 -1.77 -5.79
CA VAL A 51 -0.89 -1.36 -6.98
C VAL A 51 -0.01 -0.72 -8.06
N ALA A 52 0.93 0.14 -7.67
CA ALA A 52 1.87 0.75 -8.63
C ALA A 52 2.73 -0.31 -9.32
N ALA A 53 3.26 -1.28 -8.57
CA ALA A 53 4.03 -2.39 -9.14
C ALA A 53 3.21 -3.23 -10.13
N LEU A 54 1.91 -3.45 -9.85
CA LEU A 54 1.01 -4.14 -10.79
C LEU A 54 0.71 -3.30 -12.03
N ALA A 55 0.62 -1.98 -11.90
CA ALA A 55 0.36 -1.07 -13.03
C ALA A 55 1.53 -0.98 -14.02
N ASP A 56 2.76 -1.25 -13.56
CA ASP A 56 3.96 -1.27 -14.40
C ASP A 56 4.15 -2.62 -15.14
N MET A 57 3.31 -3.63 -14.87
CA MET A 57 3.35 -4.94 -15.53
C MET A 57 2.54 -4.94 -16.83
N THR A 58 2.84 -5.90 -17.73
CA THR A 58 1.97 -6.12 -18.91
C THR A 58 0.65 -6.74 -18.49
N GLU A 59 -0.38 -6.59 -19.33
CA GLU A 59 -1.70 -7.14 -19.07
C GLU A 59 -1.65 -8.65 -18.80
N GLU A 60 -0.87 -9.40 -19.59
CA GLU A 60 -0.72 -10.84 -19.46
C GLU A 60 -0.11 -11.23 -18.11
N GLN A 61 0.87 -10.47 -17.63
CA GLN A 61 1.50 -10.69 -16.33
C GLN A 61 0.53 -10.43 -15.19
N VAL A 62 -0.23 -9.34 -15.26
CA VAL A 62 -1.25 -9.00 -14.26
C VAL A 62 -2.33 -10.09 -14.22
N VAL A 63 -2.83 -10.53 -15.37
CA VAL A 63 -3.84 -11.59 -15.47
C VAL A 63 -3.33 -12.89 -14.86
N ALA A 64 -2.10 -13.30 -15.20
CA ALA A 64 -1.51 -14.53 -14.66
C ALA A 64 -1.36 -14.48 -13.13
N LEU A 65 -0.93 -13.32 -12.59
CA LEU A 65 -0.75 -13.15 -11.16
C LEU A 65 -2.10 -13.15 -10.42
N LEU A 66 -3.11 -12.46 -10.97
CA LEU A 66 -4.45 -12.44 -10.38
C LEU A 66 -5.14 -13.81 -10.43
N ASP A 67 -4.97 -14.60 -11.50
CA ASP A 67 -5.54 -15.96 -11.53
C ASP A 67 -4.88 -16.89 -10.52
N LYS A 68 -3.59 -16.71 -10.22
CA LYS A 68 -2.92 -17.44 -9.14
C LYS A 68 -3.52 -17.11 -7.78
N VAL A 69 -3.65 -15.82 -7.45
CA VAL A 69 -4.22 -15.38 -6.16
C VAL A 69 -5.68 -15.80 -6.00
N ARG A 70 -6.47 -15.81 -7.08
CA ARG A 70 -7.88 -16.23 -7.02
C ARG A 70 -8.07 -17.72 -6.68
N ARG A 71 -7.05 -18.56 -6.94
CA ARG A 71 -7.12 -20.01 -6.76
C ARG A 71 -6.54 -20.48 -5.42
N GLU A 72 -5.85 -19.60 -4.69
CA GLU A 72 -5.38 -19.83 -3.32
C GLU A 72 -6.51 -19.61 -2.31
#